data_AF-A0A086P9G7-F1
#
_entry.id   AF-A0A086P9G7-F1
#
_cell.length_a   1.000
_cell.length_b   1.000
_cell.length_c   1.000
_cell.angle_alpha   90.00
_cell.angle_beta   90.00
_cell.angle_gamma   90.00
#
_symmetry.space_group_name_H-M   'P 1'
#
loop_
_entity.id
_entity.type
_entity.pdbx_description
1 polymer ?
#
loop_
_entity_poly.entity_id
_entity_poly.type
_entity_poly.pdbx_seq_one_letter_code
_entity_poly.pdbx_strand_id
1 'polypeptide(L)'
;MPIAAEWAQRYAAFSIKRILRDADAAFGDLAQADEVRTATLAALENEAGSSIETISGRAAQDANREFRHAEDRYWTCFSEPVQSAARLVVLTPAPDVEALKIKLQLIREFELDLDKDMPRAPMEILVEDGERLGGENMEAAADDPRHLVAIDQAAAHVLHAERLAETVAELIDPTRQRPPGQKPDFERAMVLINLQQDELGRAMQAIGERP
;
A
#
# COMPACT_ATOMS: atom_id res chain seq x y z
N MET A 1 16.17 -13.31 -14.99
CA MET A 1 15.76 -11.98 -15.49
C MET A 1 16.81 -10.98 -15.07
N PRO A 2 17.02 -9.85 -15.76
CA PRO A 2 17.84 -8.79 -15.20
C PRO A 2 17.22 -8.35 -13.86
N ILE A 3 18.04 -8.20 -12.83
CA ILE A 3 17.64 -7.91 -11.44
C ILE A 3 16.63 -6.74 -11.38
N ALA A 4 16.85 -5.71 -12.20
CA ALA A 4 15.97 -4.54 -12.32
C ALA A 4 14.53 -4.89 -12.72
N ALA A 5 14.35 -5.78 -13.71
CA ALA A 5 13.01 -6.14 -14.18
C ALA A 5 12.24 -6.97 -13.14
N GLU A 6 12.93 -7.88 -12.45
CA GLU A 6 12.31 -8.66 -11.38
C GLU A 6 11.94 -7.77 -10.19
N TRP A 7 12.84 -6.88 -9.75
CA TRP A 7 12.57 -5.94 -8.68
C TRP A 7 11.39 -5.02 -9.02
N ALA A 8 11.37 -4.43 -10.21
CA ALA A 8 10.30 -3.56 -10.67
C ALA A 8 8.94 -4.30 -10.69
N GLN A 9 8.91 -5.55 -11.15
CA GLN A 9 7.70 -6.38 -11.14
C GLN A 9 7.18 -6.59 -9.70
N ARG A 10 8.07 -6.91 -8.76
CA ARG A 10 7.70 -7.11 -7.35
C ARG A 10 7.20 -5.82 -6.71
N TYR A 11 7.88 -4.70 -6.98
CA TYR A 11 7.50 -3.40 -6.44
C TYR A 11 6.16 -2.91 -6.99
N ALA A 12 5.89 -3.12 -8.29
CA ALA A 12 4.59 -2.85 -8.88
C ALA A 12 3.47 -3.69 -8.22
N ALA A 13 3.71 -4.98 -8.01
CA ALA A 13 2.75 -5.86 -7.33
C ALA A 13 2.48 -5.42 -5.87
N PHE A 14 3.52 -5.01 -5.14
CA PHE A 14 3.37 -4.40 -3.81
C PHE A 14 2.53 -3.12 -3.87
N SER A 15 2.85 -2.22 -4.80
CA SER A 15 2.19 -0.92 -4.94
C SER A 15 0.69 -1.09 -5.21
N ILE A 16 0.31 -1.98 -6.13
CA ILE A 16 -1.09 -2.32 -6.42
C ILE A 16 -1.80 -2.78 -5.14
N LYS A 17 -1.20 -3.71 -4.38
CA LYS A 17 -1.82 -4.21 -3.16
C LYS A 17 -1.96 -3.12 -2.11
N ARG A 18 -0.95 -2.26 -1.95
CA ARG A 18 -1.00 -1.13 -1.00
C ARG A 18 -2.18 -0.22 -1.32
N ILE A 19 -2.34 0.13 -2.60
CA ILE A 19 -3.48 0.95 -3.06
C ILE A 19 -4.81 0.26 -2.76
N LEU A 20 -4.93 -1.04 -3.04
CA LEU A 20 -6.17 -1.77 -2.75
C LEU A 20 -6.49 -1.80 -1.26
N ARG A 21 -5.48 -1.99 -0.41
CA ARG A 21 -5.63 -1.92 1.05
C ARG A 21 -6.08 -0.53 1.48
N ASP A 22 -5.41 0.52 1.01
CA ASP A 22 -5.70 1.88 1.41
C ASP A 22 -7.11 2.31 0.93
N ALA A 23 -7.53 1.83 -0.24
CA ALA A 23 -8.89 2.03 -0.75
C ALA A 23 -9.94 1.30 0.10
N ASP A 24 -9.69 0.05 0.50
CA ASP A 24 -10.62 -0.69 1.37
C ASP A 24 -10.68 -0.09 2.79
N ALA A 25 -9.55 0.37 3.32
CA ALA A 25 -9.51 1.08 4.60
C ALA A 25 -10.32 2.38 4.57
N ALA A 26 -10.34 3.08 3.42
CA ALA A 26 -11.06 4.34 3.26
C ALA A 26 -12.56 4.16 2.96
N PHE A 27 -12.93 3.12 2.21
CA PHE A 27 -14.27 3.01 1.61
C PHE A 27 -14.93 1.64 1.73
N GLY A 28 -14.17 0.63 2.13
CA GLY A 28 -14.59 -0.77 2.17
C GLY A 28 -15.47 -1.09 3.37
N ASP A 29 -15.64 -2.40 3.59
CA ASP A 29 -16.49 -2.94 4.65
C ASP A 29 -16.02 -2.47 6.04
N LEU A 30 -14.71 -2.32 6.25
CA LEU A 30 -14.15 -1.84 7.52
C LEU A 30 -14.54 -0.39 7.84
N ALA A 31 -14.42 0.51 6.86
CA ALA A 31 -14.81 1.91 7.03
C ALA A 31 -16.29 2.03 7.39
N GLN A 32 -17.15 1.31 6.67
CA GLN A 32 -18.60 1.30 6.93
C GLN A 32 -18.93 0.73 8.30
N ALA A 33 -18.27 -0.37 8.71
CA ALA A 33 -18.51 -0.98 10.01
C ALA A 33 -18.05 -0.05 11.16
N ASP A 34 -16.97 0.71 10.97
CA ASP A 34 -16.51 1.70 11.96
C ASP A 34 -17.48 2.89 12.09
N GLU A 35 -18.00 3.38 10.96
CA GLU A 35 -19.03 4.43 10.95
C GLU A 35 -20.28 3.98 11.71
N VAL A 36 -20.78 2.77 11.43
CA VAL A 36 -21.95 2.19 12.10
C VAL A 36 -21.69 2.01 13.60
N ARG A 37 -20.52 1.49 13.97
CA ARG A 37 -20.12 1.32 15.37
C ARG A 37 -20.06 2.66 16.09
N THR A 38 -19.41 3.65 15.51
CA THR A 38 -19.26 4.99 16.09
C THR A 38 -20.62 5.67 16.25
N ALA A 39 -21.48 5.62 15.23
CA ALA A 39 -22.84 6.16 15.30
C ALA A 39 -23.69 5.45 16.36
N THR A 40 -23.58 4.13 16.47
CA THR A 40 -24.32 3.32 17.46
C THR A 40 -23.90 3.68 18.88
N LEU A 41 -22.60 3.80 19.14
CA LEU A 41 -22.08 4.20 20.46
C LEU A 41 -22.52 5.62 20.82
N ALA A 42 -22.41 6.58 19.89
CA ALA A 42 -22.86 7.95 20.12
C ALA A 42 -24.37 8.04 20.41
N ALA A 43 -25.20 7.25 19.73
CA ALA A 43 -26.64 7.20 20.00
C ALA A 43 -26.93 6.67 21.42
N LEU A 44 -26.25 5.59 21.82
CA LEU A 44 -26.40 5.01 23.15
C LEU A 44 -25.90 5.93 24.27
N GLU A 45 -24.81 6.68 24.05
CA GLU A 45 -24.32 7.69 24.99
C GLU A 45 -25.35 8.81 25.21
N ASN A 46 -25.97 9.28 24.13
CA ASN A 46 -27.01 10.32 24.18
C ASN A 46 -28.26 9.84 24.92
N GLU A 47 -28.67 8.57 24.74
CA GLU A 47 -29.82 7.99 25.44
C GLU A 47 -29.55 7.74 26.93
N ALA A 48 -28.34 7.31 27.29
CA ALA A 48 -27.98 6.96 28.66
C ALA A 48 -27.61 8.16 29.56
N GLY A 49 -27.48 9.36 29.00
CA GLY A 49 -27.28 10.59 29.78
C GLY A 49 -25.91 10.71 30.46
N SER A 50 -24.84 10.18 29.84
CA SER A 50 -23.43 10.20 30.29
C SER A 50 -23.01 9.05 31.23
N SER A 51 -22.65 7.91 30.64
CA SER A 51 -21.42 7.16 30.96
C SER A 51 -21.31 5.93 30.04
N ILE A 52 -20.22 5.85 29.28
CA ILE A 52 -19.80 4.70 28.44
C ILE A 52 -19.82 3.39 29.23
N GLU A 53 -19.58 3.42 30.54
CA GLU A 53 -19.54 2.24 31.40
C GLU A 53 -20.89 1.52 31.52
N THR A 54 -21.98 2.17 31.12
CA THR A 54 -23.34 1.60 31.12
C THR A 54 -23.77 1.04 29.75
N ILE A 55 -22.96 1.24 28.70
CA ILE A 55 -23.28 0.84 27.32
C ILE A 55 -22.94 -0.65 27.13
N SER A 56 -23.66 -1.50 27.86
CA SER A 56 -23.67 -2.96 27.72
C SER A 56 -24.91 -3.43 26.93
N GLY A 57 -25.45 -2.56 26.07
CA GLY A 57 -26.59 -2.86 25.22
C GLY A 57 -26.24 -3.84 24.11
N ARG A 58 -27.18 -4.72 23.76
CA ARG A 58 -27.06 -5.69 22.66
C ARG A 58 -26.64 -5.03 21.34
N ALA A 59 -27.13 -3.81 21.07
CA ALA A 59 -26.77 -3.05 19.89
C ALA A 59 -25.26 -2.70 19.81
N ALA A 60 -24.64 -2.30 20.93
CA ALA A 60 -23.20 -2.03 20.97
C ALA A 60 -22.37 -3.31 20.78
N GLN A 61 -22.83 -4.43 21.34
CA GLN A 61 -22.19 -5.73 21.14
C GLN A 61 -22.28 -6.21 19.69
N ASP A 62 -23.45 -6.04 19.07
CA ASP A 62 -23.67 -6.41 17.67
C ASP A 62 -22.82 -5.55 16.72
N ALA A 63 -22.76 -4.23 16.93
CA ALA A 63 -21.93 -3.33 16.12
C ALA A 63 -20.42 -3.61 16.30
N ASN A 64 -19.96 -3.89 17.53
CA ASN A 64 -18.57 -4.29 17.77
C ASN A 64 -18.23 -5.64 17.12
N ARG A 65 -19.17 -6.60 17.08
CA ARG A 65 -18.96 -7.88 16.41
C ARG A 65 -18.82 -7.70 14.90
N GLU A 66 -19.68 -6.88 14.29
CA GLU A 66 -19.60 -6.59 12.87
C GLU A 66 -18.29 -5.89 12.51
N PHE A 67 -17.88 -4.90 13.30
CA PHE A 67 -16.58 -4.23 13.14
C PHE A 67 -15.41 -5.22 13.19
N ARG A 68 -15.39 -6.14 14.16
CA ARG A 68 -14.34 -7.17 14.24
C ARG A 68 -14.34 -8.10 13.03
N HIS A 69 -15.50 -8.50 12.53
CA HIS A 69 -15.58 -9.31 11.32
C HIS A 69 -15.07 -8.57 10.08
N ALA A 70 -15.35 -7.26 9.98
CA ALA A 70 -14.81 -6.42 8.93
C ALA A 70 -13.29 -6.24 9.07
N GLU A 71 -12.78 -6.07 10.29
CA GLU A 71 -11.35 -5.98 10.60
C GLU A 71 -10.60 -7.26 10.25
N ASP A 72 -11.12 -8.44 10.64
CA ASP A 72 -10.55 -9.74 10.28
C ASP A 72 -10.47 -9.90 8.76
N ARG A 73 -11.55 -9.54 8.05
CA ARG A 73 -11.57 -9.59 6.57
C ARG A 73 -10.59 -8.60 5.96
N TYR A 74 -10.53 -7.37 6.45
CA TYR A 74 -9.59 -6.36 6.00
C TYR A 74 -8.15 -6.85 6.15
N TRP A 75 -7.85 -7.47 7.29
CA TRP A 75 -6.54 -8.05 7.55
C TRP A 75 -6.19 -9.15 6.55
N THR A 76 -7.03 -10.17 6.42
CA THR A 76 -6.77 -11.33 5.55
C THR A 76 -6.79 -10.99 4.06
N CYS A 77 -7.72 -10.14 3.61
CA CYS A 77 -7.89 -9.85 2.19
C CYS A 77 -6.95 -8.77 1.67
N PHE A 78 -6.47 -7.86 2.53
CA PHE A 78 -5.70 -6.70 2.09
C PHE A 78 -4.38 -6.53 2.85
N SER A 79 -4.40 -6.48 4.18
CA SER A 79 -3.18 -6.17 4.95
C SER A 79 -2.10 -7.25 4.84
N GLU A 80 -2.46 -8.51 5.07
CA GLU A 80 -1.54 -9.64 4.96
C GLU A 80 -0.97 -9.78 3.52
N PRO A 81 -1.78 -9.67 2.44
CA PRO A 81 -1.26 -9.63 1.08
C PRO A 81 -0.27 -8.49 0.80
N VAL A 82 -0.49 -7.29 1.34
CA VAL A 82 0.44 -6.16 1.18
C VAL A 82 1.75 -6.44 1.88
N GLN A 83 1.70 -6.89 3.14
CA GLN A 83 2.89 -7.23 3.91
C GLN A 83 3.68 -8.35 3.23
N SER A 84 3.00 -9.39 2.74
CA SER A 84 3.62 -10.48 1.97
C SER A 84 4.31 -9.96 0.70
N ALA A 85 3.69 -9.01 -0.01
CA ALA A 85 4.33 -8.39 -1.17
C ALA A 85 5.52 -7.49 -0.79
N ALA A 86 5.43 -6.74 0.33
CA ALA A 86 6.53 -5.93 0.84
C ALA A 86 7.75 -6.81 1.15
N ARG A 87 7.55 -7.97 1.79
CA ARG A 87 8.59 -8.98 2.01
C ARG A 87 9.25 -9.41 0.70
N LEU A 88 8.46 -9.71 -0.33
CA LEU A 88 9.00 -10.12 -1.63
C LEU A 88 9.85 -9.02 -2.28
N VAL A 89 9.45 -7.75 -2.20
CA VAL A 89 10.26 -6.62 -2.67
C VAL A 89 11.58 -6.56 -1.90
N VAL A 90 11.52 -6.62 -0.57
CA VAL A 90 12.71 -6.55 0.29
C VAL A 90 13.66 -7.70 0.04
N LEU A 91 13.16 -8.91 -0.22
CA LEU A 91 14.00 -10.08 -0.52
C LEU A 91 14.60 -10.08 -1.94
N THR A 92 14.03 -9.31 -2.87
CA THR A 92 14.52 -9.25 -4.26
C THR A 92 15.70 -8.29 -4.34
N PRO A 93 16.89 -8.66 -4.85
CA PRO A 93 18.07 -7.78 -4.86
C PRO A 93 17.77 -6.38 -5.45
N ALA A 94 18.28 -5.33 -4.81
CA ALA A 94 17.99 -3.95 -5.19
C ALA A 94 18.79 -3.51 -6.43
N PRO A 95 18.19 -3.21 -7.59
CA PRO A 95 18.96 -2.89 -8.79
C PRO A 95 19.88 -1.67 -8.66
N ASP A 96 19.54 -0.73 -7.79
CA ASP A 96 20.27 0.52 -7.57
C ASP A 96 20.08 1.04 -6.12
N VAL A 97 20.70 2.18 -5.83
CA VAL A 97 20.66 2.83 -4.51
C VAL A 97 19.24 3.34 -4.17
N GLU A 98 18.42 3.73 -5.14
CA GLU A 98 17.05 4.18 -4.88
C GLU A 98 16.17 3.01 -4.46
N ALA A 99 16.26 1.87 -5.14
CA ALA A 99 15.60 0.63 -4.74
C ALA A 99 16.02 0.20 -3.32
N LEU A 100 17.29 0.40 -2.94
CA LEU A 100 17.77 0.13 -1.58
C LEU A 100 17.11 1.03 -0.54
N LYS A 101 16.91 2.33 -0.84
CA LYS A 101 16.18 3.25 0.04
C LYS A 101 14.72 2.84 0.19
N ILE A 102 14.08 2.39 -0.89
CA ILE A 102 12.71 1.89 -0.87
C ILE A 102 12.61 0.66 0.05
N LYS A 103 13.55 -0.30 -0.04
CA LYS A 103 13.59 -1.43 0.90
C LYS A 103 13.66 -0.99 2.35
N LEU A 104 14.52 -0.02 2.67
CA LEU A 104 14.64 0.50 4.03
C LEU A 104 13.31 1.11 4.53
N GLN A 105 12.60 1.83 3.66
CA GLN A 105 11.27 2.37 3.98
C GLN A 105 10.28 1.24 4.25
N LEU A 106 10.21 0.22 3.38
CA LEU A 106 9.31 -0.92 3.55
C LEU A 106 9.61 -1.71 4.83
N ILE A 107 10.88 -1.92 5.16
CA ILE A 107 11.28 -2.60 6.40
C ILE A 107 10.74 -1.85 7.62
N ARG A 108 10.81 -0.51 7.63
CA ARG A 108 10.31 0.31 8.72
C ARG A 108 8.79 0.37 8.77
N GLU A 109 8.14 0.58 7.62
CA GLU A 109 6.68 0.71 7.53
C GLU A 109 5.97 -0.57 7.95
N PHE A 110 6.51 -1.73 7.57
CA PHE A 110 5.91 -3.04 7.85
C PHE A 110 6.59 -3.78 9.01
N GLU A 111 7.49 -3.12 9.74
CA GLU A 111 8.26 -3.69 10.86
C GLU A 111 8.84 -5.08 10.52
N LEU A 112 9.43 -5.21 9.33
CA LEU A 112 9.88 -6.51 8.80
C LEU A 112 11.03 -7.12 9.60
N ASP A 113 11.66 -6.36 10.49
CA ASP A 113 12.62 -6.85 11.48
C ASP A 113 11.97 -7.68 12.60
N LEU A 114 10.66 -7.49 12.83
CA LEU A 114 9.86 -8.25 13.78
C LEU A 114 9.05 -9.38 13.12
N ASP A 115 9.06 -9.44 11.80
CA ASP A 115 8.29 -10.40 11.01
C ASP A 115 8.92 -11.80 11.07
N LYS A 116 8.14 -12.77 11.58
CA LYS A 116 8.58 -14.16 11.76
C LYS A 116 8.68 -14.93 10.44
N ASP A 117 8.04 -14.45 9.39
CA ASP A 117 8.06 -15.07 8.06
C ASP A 117 9.28 -14.63 7.23
N MET A 118 10.08 -13.68 7.74
CA MET A 118 11.30 -13.27 7.06
C MET A 118 12.37 -14.38 7.11
N PRO A 119 12.85 -14.89 5.96
CA PRO A 119 13.79 -16.01 5.93
C PRO A 119 15.21 -15.61 6.36
N ARG A 120 15.50 -14.31 6.46
CA ARG A 120 16.80 -13.75 6.87
C ARG A 120 16.59 -12.33 7.41
N ALA A 121 17.53 -11.83 8.21
CA ALA A 121 17.36 -10.54 8.87
C ALA A 121 17.38 -9.39 7.86
N PRO A 122 16.47 -8.39 7.95
CA PRO A 122 16.44 -7.30 6.99
C PRO A 122 17.75 -6.51 6.87
N MET A 123 18.49 -6.37 7.98
CA MET A 123 19.80 -5.72 7.95
C MET A 123 20.84 -6.49 7.14
N GLU A 124 20.81 -7.82 7.16
CA GLU A 124 21.72 -8.64 6.34
C GLU A 124 21.45 -8.43 4.85
N ILE A 125 20.17 -8.36 4.46
CA ILE A 125 19.76 -8.05 3.08
C ILE A 125 20.28 -6.69 2.63
N LEU A 126 20.11 -5.66 3.45
CA LEU A 126 20.54 -4.30 3.12
C LEU A 126 22.06 -4.19 2.99
N VAL A 127 22.82 -4.90 3.83
CA VAL A 127 24.29 -4.96 3.74
C VAL A 127 24.70 -5.67 2.46
N GLU A 128 24.13 -6.83 2.13
CA GLU A 128 24.42 -7.59 0.91
C GLU A 128 24.17 -6.75 -0.35
N ASP A 129 23.02 -6.06 -0.42
CA ASP A 129 22.73 -5.15 -1.54
C ASP A 129 23.65 -3.92 -1.57
N GLY A 130 23.96 -3.34 -0.42
CA GLY A 130 24.89 -2.21 -0.31
C GLY A 130 26.30 -2.57 -0.75
N GLU A 131 26.79 -3.76 -0.40
CA GLU A 131 28.09 -4.27 -0.83
C GLU A 131 28.12 -4.58 -2.32
N ARG A 132 27.05 -5.17 -2.88
CA ARG A 132 26.97 -5.40 -4.34
C ARG A 132 26.99 -4.07 -5.11
N LEU A 133 26.18 -3.10 -4.68
CA LEU A 133 26.10 -1.79 -5.31
C LEU A 133 27.37 -0.94 -5.09
N GLY A 134 28.08 -1.13 -3.97
CA GLY A 134 29.34 -0.46 -3.67
C GLY A 134 30.58 -1.15 -4.26
N GLY A 135 30.50 -2.45 -4.56
CA GLY A 135 31.53 -3.24 -5.24
C GLY A 135 31.45 -3.15 -6.77
N GLU A 136 30.26 -2.88 -7.32
CA GLU A 136 30.03 -2.52 -8.72
C GLU A 136 30.43 -1.05 -8.97
N ASN A 137 31.74 -0.78 -9.04
CA ASN A 137 32.22 0.41 -9.73
C ASN A 137 31.80 0.34 -11.21
N MET A 138 30.72 1.05 -11.56
CA MET A 138 30.38 1.72 -12.84
C MET A 138 30.38 0.98 -14.20
N GLU A 139 30.86 -0.25 -14.39
CA GLU A 139 31.31 -0.65 -15.76
C GLU A 139 30.43 -1.60 -16.60
N ALA A 140 29.28 -2.14 -16.15
CA ALA A 140 28.69 -3.29 -16.87
C ALA A 140 27.17 -3.31 -17.20
N ALA A 141 26.38 -2.27 -16.89
CA ALA A 141 24.91 -2.36 -17.05
C ALA A 141 24.32 -1.66 -18.30
N ALA A 142 25.13 -1.18 -19.24
CA ALA A 142 24.70 -0.13 -20.21
C ALA A 142 24.54 -0.54 -21.70
N ASP A 143 24.34 -1.81 -22.06
CA ASP A 143 24.46 -2.22 -23.49
C ASP A 143 23.22 -2.79 -24.19
N ASP A 144 22.00 -2.63 -23.65
CA ASP A 144 20.77 -2.77 -24.47
C ASP A 144 19.83 -1.56 -24.31
N PRO A 145 19.82 -0.63 -25.28
CA PRO A 145 18.99 0.58 -25.23
C PRO A 145 17.48 0.28 -25.23
N ARG A 146 17.03 -0.90 -25.67
CA ARG A 146 15.61 -1.27 -25.61
C ARG A 146 15.19 -1.64 -24.19
N HIS A 147 16.12 -2.19 -23.41
CA HIS A 147 15.89 -2.55 -22.02
C HIS A 147 15.77 -1.30 -21.13
N LEU A 148 16.62 -0.30 -21.40
CA LEU A 148 16.55 0.99 -20.72
C LEU A 148 15.23 1.72 -21.02
N VAL A 149 14.75 1.68 -22.27
CA VAL A 149 13.47 2.30 -22.65
C VAL A 149 12.27 1.64 -21.97
N ALA A 150 12.24 0.30 -21.85
CA ALA A 150 11.15 -0.40 -21.17
C ALA A 150 11.14 -0.15 -19.65
N ILE A 151 12.33 -0.07 -19.04
CA ILE A 151 12.50 0.29 -17.63
C ILE A 151 12.03 1.73 -17.39
N ASP A 152 12.44 2.67 -18.25
CA ASP A 152 12.03 4.07 -18.14
C ASP A 152 10.52 4.25 -18.30
N GLN A 153 9.89 3.51 -19.21
CA GLN A 153 8.43 3.52 -19.39
C GLN A 153 7.70 2.96 -18.17
N ALA A 154 8.17 1.83 -17.64
CA ALA A 154 7.58 1.26 -16.43
C ALA A 154 7.76 2.17 -15.21
N ALA A 155 8.94 2.77 -15.05
CA ALA A 155 9.21 3.76 -14.01
C ALA A 155 8.30 4.98 -14.14
N ALA A 156 8.08 5.49 -15.36
CA ALA A 156 7.17 6.60 -15.61
C ALA A 156 5.72 6.27 -15.24
N HIS A 157 5.24 5.07 -15.55
CA HIS A 157 3.90 4.62 -15.17
C HIS A 157 3.75 4.44 -13.66
N VAL A 158 4.77 3.93 -12.96
CA VAL A 158 4.79 3.83 -11.49
C VAL A 158 4.77 5.22 -10.85
N LEU A 159 5.61 6.15 -11.32
CA LEU A 159 5.63 7.54 -10.84
C LEU A 159 4.28 8.25 -11.05
N HIS A 160 3.64 7.99 -12.19
CA HIS A 160 2.31 8.53 -12.46
C HIS A 160 1.26 7.92 -11.52
N ALA A 161 1.33 6.62 -11.28
CA ALA A 161 0.47 5.94 -10.32
C ALA A 161 0.67 6.45 -8.89
N GLU A 162 1.90 6.74 -8.46
CA GLU A 162 2.18 7.32 -7.14
C GLU A 162 1.55 8.71 -6.99
N ARG A 163 1.68 9.58 -8.00
CA ARG A 163 1.02 10.91 -8.00
C ARG A 163 -0.50 10.81 -7.94
N LEU A 164 -1.08 9.81 -8.60
CA LEU A 164 -2.51 9.54 -8.49
C LEU A 164 -2.87 9.09 -7.07
N ALA A 165 -2.04 8.24 -6.45
CA ALA A 165 -2.20 7.81 -5.06
C ALA A 165 -2.19 9.01 -4.10
N GLU A 166 -1.22 9.92 -4.26
CA GLU A 166 -1.12 11.16 -3.47
C GLU A 166 -2.37 12.01 -3.66
N THR A 167 -2.82 12.21 -4.90
CA THR A 167 -4.04 12.98 -5.19
C THR A 167 -5.28 12.35 -4.54
N VAL A 168 -5.39 11.02 -4.56
CA VAL A 168 -6.46 10.28 -3.89
C VAL A 168 -6.37 10.48 -2.38
N ALA A 169 -5.18 10.32 -1.79
CA ALA A 169 -4.93 10.55 -0.37
C ALA A 169 -5.34 11.96 0.07
N GLU A 170 -5.04 12.99 -0.74
CA GLU A 170 -5.47 14.36 -0.48
C GLU A 170 -6.99 14.55 -0.56
N LEU A 171 -7.65 13.85 -1.49
CA LEU A 171 -9.11 13.91 -1.67
C LEU A 171 -9.88 13.18 -0.56
N ILE A 172 -9.23 12.25 0.14
CA ILE A 172 -9.84 11.45 1.21
C ILE A 172 -9.43 11.88 2.61
N ASP A 173 -8.33 12.64 2.76
CA ASP A 173 -7.85 13.13 4.05
C ASP A 173 -8.94 13.97 4.76
N PRO A 174 -9.43 13.51 5.93
CA PRO A 174 -10.45 14.21 6.71
C PRO A 174 -9.88 15.36 7.55
N THR A 175 -8.56 15.45 7.70
CA THR A 175 -7.87 16.46 8.52
C THR A 175 -7.53 17.73 7.76
N ARG A 176 -7.48 17.68 6.42
CA ARG A 176 -7.38 18.87 5.58
C ARG A 176 -8.68 19.66 5.66
N GLN A 177 -8.57 20.91 6.11
CA GLN A 177 -9.69 21.85 6.26
C GLN A 177 -10.50 21.97 4.98
N ARG A 178 -11.59 21.21 4.87
CA ARG A 178 -12.57 21.40 3.81
C ARG A 178 -13.50 22.54 4.18
N PRO A 179 -13.96 23.33 3.20
CA PRO A 179 -15.06 24.25 3.41
C PRO A 179 -16.25 23.51 4.03
N PRO A 180 -16.90 24.06 5.08
CA PRO A 180 -18.06 23.43 5.69
C PRO A 180 -19.15 23.17 4.63
N GLY A 181 -19.59 21.92 4.55
CA GLY A 181 -20.61 21.46 3.59
C GLY A 181 -20.07 20.73 2.35
N GLN A 182 -18.76 20.67 2.15
CA GLN A 182 -18.17 19.94 1.01
C GLN A 182 -17.96 18.47 1.38
N LYS A 183 -18.79 17.58 0.80
CA LYS A 183 -18.61 16.13 0.92
C LYS A 183 -17.31 15.70 0.21
N PRO A 184 -16.65 14.62 0.67
CA PRO A 184 -15.59 13.99 -0.11
C PRO A 184 -16.07 13.71 -1.54
N ASP A 185 -15.24 14.04 -2.52
CA ASP A 185 -15.53 13.80 -3.94
C ASP A 185 -15.19 12.34 -4.27
N PHE A 186 -16.02 11.43 -3.75
CA PHE A 186 -15.84 9.98 -3.85
C PHE A 186 -15.84 9.49 -5.30
N GLU A 187 -16.67 10.08 -6.16
CA GLU A 187 -16.70 9.73 -7.59
C GLU A 187 -15.36 10.04 -8.24
N ARG A 188 -14.77 11.20 -7.92
CA ARG A 188 -13.44 11.57 -8.42
C ARG A 188 -12.33 10.69 -7.85
N ALA A 189 -12.39 10.33 -6.57
CA ALA A 189 -11.42 9.41 -5.96
C ALA A 189 -11.45 8.03 -6.63
N MET A 190 -12.64 7.48 -6.88
CA MET A 190 -12.82 6.21 -7.57
C MET A 190 -12.31 6.24 -9.02
N VAL A 191 -12.54 7.34 -9.75
CA VAL A 191 -11.98 7.53 -11.11
C VAL A 191 -10.45 7.54 -11.09
N LEU A 192 -9.84 8.22 -10.11
CA LEU A 192 -8.38 8.27 -9.98
C LEU A 192 -7.78 6.91 -9.59
N ILE A 193 -8.46 6.14 -8.74
CA ILE A 193 -8.06 4.75 -8.41
C ILE A 193 -8.09 3.86 -9.65
N ASN A 194 -9.14 3.94 -10.47
CA ASN A 194 -9.22 3.16 -11.71
C ASN A 194 -8.14 3.58 -12.71
N LEU A 195 -7.90 4.88 -12.87
CA LEU A 195 -6.83 5.39 -13.73
C LEU A 195 -5.45 4.92 -13.25
N GLN A 196 -5.24 4.89 -11.94
CA GLN A 196 -4.02 4.39 -11.31
C GLN A 196 -3.82 2.89 -11.58
N GLN A 197 -4.88 2.09 -11.47
CA GLN A 197 -4.84 0.66 -11.81
C GLN A 197 -4.49 0.42 -13.29
N ASP A 198 -5.04 1.22 -14.20
CA ASP A 198 -4.73 1.14 -15.63
C ASP A 198 -3.27 1.50 -15.92
N GLU A 199 -2.73 2.53 -15.26
CA GLU A 199 -1.32 2.92 -15.41
C GLU A 199 -0.38 1.85 -14.85
N LEU A 200 -0.71 1.22 -13.72
CA LEU A 200 0.04 0.08 -13.18
C LEU A 200 -0.04 -1.15 -14.10
N GLY A 201 -1.21 -1.39 -14.71
CA GLY A 201 -1.37 -2.42 -15.75
C GLY A 201 -0.48 -2.18 -16.97
N ARG A 202 -0.36 -0.93 -17.42
CA ARG A 202 0.55 -0.53 -18.51
C ARG A 202 2.02 -0.67 -18.12
N ALA A 203 2.39 -0.33 -16.87
CA ALA A 203 3.74 -0.58 -16.36
C ALA A 203 4.10 -2.07 -16.44
N MET A 204 3.16 -2.95 -16.07
CA MET A 204 3.36 -4.40 -16.13
C MET A 204 3.43 -4.92 -17.57
N GLN A 205 2.65 -4.37 -18.50
CA GLN A 205 2.71 -4.74 -19.93
C GLN A 205 4.01 -4.28 -20.59
N ALA A 206 4.48 -3.06 -20.30
CA ALA A 206 5.75 -2.55 -20.80
C ALA A 206 6.95 -3.42 -20.37
N ILE A 207 6.86 -4.08 -19.21
CA ILE A 207 7.85 -5.05 -18.73
C ILE A 207 7.63 -6.45 -19.36
N GLY A 208 6.37 -6.80 -19.66
CA GLY A 208 5.95 -8.14 -20.10
C GLY A 208 6.00 -8.41 -21.61
N GLU A 209 5.96 -7.37 -22.47
CA GLU A 209 6.12 -7.51 -23.92
C GLU A 209 7.57 -7.84 -24.29
N ARG A 210 7.91 -9.14 -24.23
CA ARG A 210 9.12 -9.72 -24.83
C ARG A 210 8.79 -10.35 -26.19
N PRO A 211 9.57 -10.11 -27.25
CA PRO A 211 9.88 -11.14 -28.24
C PRO A 211 10.86 -12.18 -27.68
#